data_AF-A0A7V3FZZ1-F1
#
_entry.id   AF-A0A7V3FZZ1-F1
#
_cell.length_a   1.000
_cell.length_b   1.000
_cell.length_c   1.000
_cell.angle_alpha   90.00
_cell.angle_beta   90.00
_cell.angle_gamma   90.00
#
_symmetry.space_group_name_H-M   'P 1'
#
loop_
_entity.id
_entity.type
_entity.pdbx_description
1 polymer ?
#
loop_
_entity_poly.entity_id
_entity_poly.type
_entity_poly.pdbx_seq_one_letter_code
_entity_poly.pdbx_strand_id
1 'polypeptide(L)'
;MPSRGLALPLCLLVCLTGEVRAEPPKRPDEPASYDITVRYSIIAGRVERSRQFRKLLRDLKDLGFVRDRDDDLRGEQLNEEENVEANTLKGKIPGKNARKILRNDTVVSIYLIPTGKPLPQGQNPVRVELEMDNLGSPARQFQLAKTLRELLTSIGFKEPIGYDHRGQVRLLGTLPASQVPILAEDVRLTPAGLALLAADADGPKTLVHLRTYPGGTELVKEFLLEQFKRERQDRTLPVNRKHVHRALAAFRQTQAGQSVVETIPPLQRRNPLLVEDVLLDVLHDHPATGAILTQLFADVLKDPKGPEIIAPLLRRSRGRPLVGAFPALFRSPTLVRIVEARTDLDLPAIPPAPVALDAVRRKLSPGLALAMADPGEQNREQRLEVVLDFLPAKESEWLGTLSRVVPRSAIEGRLGQVVLIRAKPADALKIAAVAGVHNVRLPRPALPGVLTFAQESGDSQVILQKLGIDRLHRAGRRGQKIKVAVIDSDFRGWDTGKTLPAGTRMLDLTIERNTDLQPEPPPGGAGQGSGTLLARAVALAAPEAELLLVRIDPQAPHVLEMFLRRCQGKY
;
A
#
# COMPACT_ATOMS: atom_id res chain seq x y z
N MET A 1 36.51 -31.11 57.19
CA MET A 1 35.98 -29.77 57.51
C MET A 1 35.40 -29.16 56.24
N PRO A 2 34.08 -28.93 56.14
CA PRO A 2 33.47 -28.27 55.00
C PRO A 2 33.41 -26.75 55.24
N SER A 3 33.96 -25.96 54.32
CA SER A 3 33.83 -24.51 54.30
C SER A 3 32.54 -24.10 53.58
N ARG A 4 31.70 -23.36 54.30
CA ARG A 4 30.41 -22.80 53.87
C ARG A 4 30.60 -21.82 52.71
N GLY A 5 29.93 -22.08 51.58
CA GLY A 5 29.73 -21.10 50.50
C GLY A 5 28.53 -20.20 50.81
N LEU A 6 28.78 -18.90 50.91
CA LEU A 6 27.75 -17.86 51.01
C LEU A 6 27.06 -17.72 49.64
N ALA A 7 25.79 -18.10 49.55
CA ALA A 7 24.95 -17.81 48.39
C ALA A 7 24.34 -16.41 48.56
N LEU A 8 24.76 -15.46 47.72
CA LEU A 8 24.08 -14.17 47.56
C LEU A 8 22.86 -14.37 46.63
N PRO A 9 21.64 -13.95 46.99
CA PRO A 9 20.51 -14.02 46.10
C PRO A 9 20.60 -12.87 45.08
N LEU A 10 20.73 -13.23 43.80
CA LEU A 10 20.63 -12.32 42.67
C LEU A 10 19.15 -11.91 42.50
N CYS A 11 18.79 -10.73 43.00
CA CYS A 11 17.48 -10.12 42.74
C CYS A 11 17.38 -9.72 41.26
N LEU A 12 16.66 -10.54 40.48
CA LEU A 12 16.28 -10.25 39.10
C LEU A 12 15.16 -9.20 39.10
N LEU A 13 15.52 -7.92 38.95
CA LEU A 13 14.55 -6.84 38.75
C LEU A 13 14.06 -6.88 37.29
N VAL A 14 12.97 -7.61 37.04
CA VAL A 14 12.28 -7.60 35.74
C VAL A 14 11.53 -6.28 35.61
N CYS A 15 12.14 -5.29 34.97
CA CYS A 15 11.44 -4.10 34.50
C CYS A 15 10.55 -4.50 33.31
N LEU A 16 9.34 -5.00 33.61
CA LEU A 16 8.24 -5.10 32.65
C LEU A 16 7.88 -3.67 32.22
N THR A 17 8.47 -3.17 31.15
CA THR A 17 7.91 -2.04 30.39
C THR A 17 6.66 -2.56 29.69
N GLY A 18 5.58 -2.75 30.45
CA GLY A 18 4.27 -2.98 29.89
C GLY A 18 3.88 -1.73 29.13
N GLU A 19 3.97 -1.77 27.80
CA GLU A 19 3.19 -0.85 26.99
C GLU A 19 1.74 -1.03 27.43
N VAL A 20 1.21 -0.04 28.15
CA VAL A 20 -0.22 0.05 28.44
C VAL A 20 -0.90 0.26 27.10
N ARG A 21 -1.16 -0.84 26.38
CA ARG A 21 -2.08 -0.82 25.25
C ARG A 21 -3.45 -0.55 25.83
N ALA A 22 -3.88 0.71 25.71
CA ALA A 22 -5.26 1.06 25.96
C ALA A 22 -6.15 0.06 25.21
N GLU A 23 -7.02 -0.60 25.95
CA GLU A 23 -7.94 -1.58 25.39
C GLU A 23 -8.74 -0.88 24.28
N PRO A 24 -8.80 -1.45 23.06
CA PRO A 24 -9.46 -0.79 21.95
C PRO A 24 -10.92 -0.52 22.34
N PRO A 25 -11.47 0.66 21.97
CA PRO A 25 -12.83 1.03 22.35
C PRO A 25 -13.81 -0.05 21.89
N LYS A 26 -14.63 -0.54 22.84
CA LYS A 26 -15.63 -1.58 22.60
C LYS A 26 -16.53 -1.16 21.42
N ARG A 27 -16.76 -2.08 20.47
CA ARG A 27 -17.67 -1.83 19.34
C ARG A 27 -19.07 -1.52 19.89
N PRO A 28 -19.77 -0.50 19.37
CA PRO A 28 -21.19 -0.30 19.67
C PRO A 28 -22.01 -1.55 19.34
N ASP A 29 -23.10 -1.76 20.07
CA ASP A 29 -23.98 -2.91 19.85
C ASP A 29 -24.59 -2.88 18.43
N GLU A 30 -24.79 -4.07 17.88
CA GLU A 30 -25.43 -4.26 16.58
C GLU A 30 -26.95 -4.04 16.71
N PRO A 31 -27.60 -3.30 15.79
CA PRO A 31 -29.05 -3.18 15.70
C PRO A 31 -29.72 -4.56 15.60
N ALA A 32 -30.95 -4.67 16.10
CA ALA A 32 -31.72 -5.92 16.03
C ALA A 32 -31.99 -6.37 14.58
N SER A 33 -32.22 -5.42 13.67
CA SER A 33 -32.39 -5.66 12.24
C SER A 33 -31.88 -4.49 11.39
N TYR A 34 -31.59 -4.78 10.13
CA TYR A 34 -31.22 -3.79 9.12
C TYR A 34 -32.16 -3.83 7.92
N ASP A 35 -32.43 -2.66 7.34
CA ASP A 35 -32.76 -2.52 5.94
C ASP A 35 -31.44 -2.69 5.14
N ILE A 36 -31.41 -3.69 4.28
CA ILE A 36 -30.20 -4.15 3.60
C ILE A 36 -30.35 -4.07 2.08
N THR A 37 -29.29 -3.61 1.40
CA THR A 37 -29.10 -3.82 -0.03
C THR A 37 -27.94 -4.79 -0.24
N VAL A 38 -28.20 -5.93 -0.88
CA VAL A 38 -27.21 -6.96 -1.22
C VAL A 38 -26.80 -6.76 -2.67
N ARG A 39 -25.51 -6.51 -2.91
CA ARG A 39 -24.93 -6.49 -4.26
C ARG A 39 -24.32 -7.85 -4.54
N TYR A 40 -24.71 -8.46 -5.65
CA TYR A 40 -24.22 -9.78 -6.05
C TYR A 40 -23.67 -9.77 -7.48
N SER A 41 -22.93 -10.80 -7.87
CA SER A 41 -22.37 -10.94 -9.21
C SER A 41 -22.36 -12.40 -9.63
N ILE A 42 -23.14 -12.73 -10.66
CA ILE A 42 -23.20 -14.06 -11.25
C ILE A 42 -22.91 -13.92 -12.74
N ILE A 43 -21.66 -14.23 -13.12
CA ILE A 43 -21.19 -14.19 -14.50
C ILE A 43 -21.19 -15.62 -15.03
N ALA A 44 -22.35 -16.06 -15.51
CA ALA A 44 -22.54 -17.40 -16.02
C ALA A 44 -23.56 -17.41 -17.16
N GLY A 45 -23.56 -18.48 -17.97
CA GLY A 45 -24.60 -18.69 -18.98
C GLY A 45 -25.99 -18.82 -18.35
N ARG A 46 -27.06 -18.56 -19.12
CA ARG A 46 -28.45 -18.44 -18.64
C ARG A 46 -28.86 -19.50 -17.61
N VAL A 47 -28.73 -20.79 -17.94
CA VAL A 47 -29.12 -21.91 -17.06
C VAL A 47 -28.29 -21.94 -15.77
N GLU A 48 -26.99 -21.72 -15.88
CA GLU A 48 -26.08 -21.72 -14.74
C GLU A 48 -26.35 -20.53 -13.81
N ARG A 49 -26.59 -19.36 -14.40
CA ARG A 49 -26.94 -18.15 -13.66
C ARG A 49 -28.23 -18.36 -12.87
N SER A 50 -29.29 -18.87 -13.50
CA SER A 50 -30.55 -19.20 -12.84
C SER A 50 -30.33 -20.10 -11.62
N ARG A 51 -29.50 -21.14 -11.76
CA ARG A 51 -29.17 -22.07 -10.67
C ARG A 51 -28.46 -21.37 -9.51
N GLN A 52 -27.44 -20.57 -9.81
CA GLN A 52 -26.69 -19.81 -8.80
C GLN A 52 -27.54 -18.74 -8.11
N PHE A 53 -28.41 -18.05 -8.86
CA PHE A 53 -29.32 -17.04 -8.32
C PHE A 53 -30.35 -17.64 -7.36
N ARG A 54 -30.97 -18.76 -7.74
CA ARG A 54 -31.89 -19.48 -6.83
C ARG A 54 -31.17 -20.01 -5.58
N LYS A 55 -29.91 -20.43 -5.71
CA LYS A 55 -29.09 -20.79 -4.54
C LYS A 55 -28.86 -19.58 -3.64
N LEU A 56 -28.47 -18.43 -4.20
CA LEU A 56 -28.32 -17.17 -3.45
C LEU A 56 -29.60 -16.82 -2.68
N LEU A 57 -30.77 -16.86 -3.32
CA LEU A 57 -32.04 -16.55 -2.64
C LEU A 57 -32.36 -17.52 -1.50
N ARG A 58 -32.07 -18.82 -1.66
CA ARG A 58 -32.21 -19.80 -0.56
C ARG A 58 -31.27 -19.49 0.60
N ASP A 59 -29.98 -19.28 0.32
CA ASP A 59 -28.98 -18.96 1.34
C ASP A 59 -29.35 -17.68 2.10
N LEU A 60 -29.89 -16.66 1.42
CA LEU A 60 -30.39 -15.43 2.04
C LEU A 60 -31.60 -15.70 2.93
N LYS A 61 -32.58 -16.47 2.43
CA LYS A 61 -33.80 -16.83 3.20
C LYS A 61 -33.45 -17.60 4.48
N ASP A 62 -32.49 -18.51 4.44
CA ASP A 62 -32.02 -19.27 5.60
C ASP A 62 -31.38 -18.38 6.68
N LEU A 63 -30.82 -17.23 6.28
CA LEU A 63 -30.32 -16.20 7.19
C LEU A 63 -31.41 -15.26 7.73
N GLY A 64 -32.67 -15.45 7.31
CA GLY A 64 -33.81 -14.62 7.70
C GLY A 64 -33.95 -13.34 6.87
N PHE A 65 -33.38 -13.30 5.65
CA PHE A 65 -33.62 -12.19 4.73
C PHE A 65 -35.07 -12.20 4.25
N VAL A 66 -35.73 -11.05 4.33
CA VAL A 66 -37.09 -10.82 3.82
C VAL A 66 -36.99 -9.75 2.75
N ARG A 67 -37.27 -10.12 1.50
CA ARG A 67 -37.18 -9.20 0.36
C ARG A 67 -38.23 -8.08 0.47
N ASP A 68 -37.85 -6.89 0.03
CA ASP A 68 -38.79 -5.78 -0.13
C ASP A 68 -39.79 -6.08 -1.26
N ARG A 69 -41.06 -5.72 -1.07
CA ARG A 69 -42.13 -6.00 -2.04
C ARG A 69 -41.90 -5.27 -3.37
N ASP A 70 -41.44 -4.03 -3.33
CA ASP A 70 -41.18 -3.24 -4.54
C ASP A 70 -39.96 -3.78 -5.28
N ASP A 71 -38.97 -4.30 -4.55
CA ASP A 71 -37.81 -4.96 -5.14
C ASP A 71 -38.17 -6.29 -5.79
N ASP A 72 -39.14 -7.02 -5.24
CA ASP A 72 -39.62 -8.28 -5.82
C ASP A 72 -40.31 -8.04 -7.17
N LEU A 73 -41.23 -7.06 -7.22
CA LEU A 73 -41.89 -6.63 -8.46
C LEU A 73 -40.88 -6.16 -9.52
N ARG A 74 -39.86 -5.38 -9.10
CA ARG A 74 -38.75 -4.97 -9.99
C ARG A 74 -37.98 -6.17 -10.51
N GLY A 75 -37.71 -7.17 -9.67
CA GLY A 75 -37.01 -8.39 -10.03
C GLY A 75 -37.74 -9.19 -11.12
N GLU A 76 -39.06 -9.31 -11.00
CA GLU A 76 -39.91 -9.95 -12.01
C GLU A 76 -39.87 -9.19 -13.35
N GLN A 77 -40.03 -7.86 -13.33
CA GLN A 77 -40.00 -7.02 -14.52
C GLN A 77 -38.66 -7.09 -15.26
N LEU A 78 -37.56 -7.18 -14.52
CA LEU A 78 -36.20 -7.24 -15.09
C LEU A 78 -35.78 -8.65 -15.50
N ASN A 79 -36.59 -9.67 -15.23
CA ASN A 79 -36.20 -11.08 -15.33
C ASN A 79 -34.84 -11.32 -14.64
N GLU A 80 -34.73 -10.85 -13.40
CA GLU A 80 -33.47 -10.74 -12.64
C GLU A 80 -32.66 -12.06 -12.60
N GLU A 81 -33.38 -13.18 -12.53
CA GLU A 81 -32.80 -14.51 -12.51
C GLU A 81 -31.87 -14.74 -13.72
N GLU A 82 -32.25 -14.26 -14.90
CA GLU A 82 -31.52 -14.48 -16.15
C GLU A 82 -30.76 -13.23 -16.62
N ASN A 83 -31.16 -12.05 -16.15
CA ASN A 83 -30.59 -10.78 -16.56
C ASN A 83 -29.27 -10.48 -15.84
N VAL A 84 -28.15 -10.57 -16.55
CA VAL A 84 -26.79 -10.30 -16.04
C VAL A 84 -26.57 -8.87 -15.54
N GLU A 85 -27.41 -7.93 -15.97
CA GLU A 85 -27.32 -6.54 -15.53
C GLU A 85 -27.90 -6.36 -14.12
N ALA A 86 -28.91 -7.16 -13.77
CA ALA A 86 -29.50 -7.20 -12.43
C ALA A 86 -28.52 -7.81 -11.42
N ASN A 87 -28.21 -7.02 -10.39
CA ASN A 87 -27.09 -7.27 -9.47
C ASN A 87 -27.33 -6.73 -8.05
N THR A 88 -28.57 -6.36 -7.72
CA THR A 88 -28.95 -5.78 -6.42
C THR A 88 -30.25 -6.39 -5.92
N LEU A 89 -30.29 -6.79 -4.65
CA LEU A 89 -31.49 -7.19 -3.91
C LEU A 89 -31.70 -6.25 -2.74
N LYS A 90 -32.95 -5.88 -2.45
CA LYS A 90 -33.30 -5.06 -1.27
C LYS A 90 -34.24 -5.81 -0.34
N GLY A 91 -34.10 -5.58 0.96
CA GLY A 91 -34.95 -6.22 1.95
C GLY A 91 -34.54 -5.92 3.38
N LYS A 92 -34.96 -6.79 4.31
CA LYS A 92 -34.65 -6.72 5.74
C LYS A 92 -33.90 -7.98 6.18
N ILE A 93 -33.02 -7.84 7.17
CA ILE A 93 -32.33 -8.98 7.77
C ILE A 93 -32.08 -8.78 9.27
N PRO A 94 -32.12 -9.84 10.11
CA PRO A 94 -31.67 -9.76 11.50
C PRO A 94 -30.20 -9.35 11.61
N GLY A 95 -29.88 -8.43 12.52
CA GLY A 95 -28.53 -7.85 12.64
C GLY A 95 -27.44 -8.89 12.85
N LYS A 96 -27.68 -9.86 13.73
CA LYS A 96 -26.78 -11.00 14.01
C LYS A 96 -26.44 -11.87 12.79
N ASN A 97 -27.20 -11.75 11.70
CA ASN A 97 -27.02 -12.51 10.47
C ASN A 97 -26.56 -11.65 9.28
N ALA A 98 -26.64 -10.31 9.37
CA ALA A 98 -26.35 -9.40 8.26
C ALA A 98 -24.97 -9.67 7.63
N ARG A 99 -23.92 -9.76 8.45
CA ARG A 99 -22.55 -10.02 7.96
C ARG A 99 -22.34 -11.45 7.45
N LYS A 100 -23.16 -12.42 7.88
CA LYS A 100 -23.04 -13.82 7.44
C LYS A 100 -23.40 -14.00 5.96
N ILE A 101 -24.14 -13.07 5.37
CA ILE A 101 -24.45 -13.07 3.92
C ILE A 101 -23.17 -13.15 3.08
N LEU A 102 -22.09 -12.50 3.50
CA LEU A 102 -20.82 -12.47 2.78
C LEU A 102 -20.09 -13.82 2.72
N ARG A 103 -20.60 -14.85 3.41
CA ARG A 103 -20.13 -16.25 3.24
C ARG A 103 -20.57 -16.84 1.91
N ASN A 104 -21.61 -16.28 1.28
CA ASN A 104 -21.96 -16.60 -0.09
C ASN A 104 -21.03 -15.83 -1.03
N ASP A 105 -20.30 -16.59 -1.82
CA ASP A 105 -19.30 -16.23 -2.81
C ASP A 105 -19.83 -15.42 -4.01
N THR A 106 -21.15 -15.47 -4.27
CA THR A 106 -21.79 -14.61 -5.26
C THR A 106 -22.05 -13.19 -4.73
N VAL A 107 -22.02 -12.98 -3.41
CA VAL A 107 -22.24 -11.66 -2.80
C VAL A 107 -20.95 -10.85 -2.82
N VAL A 108 -21.03 -9.70 -3.46
CA VAL A 108 -19.94 -8.74 -3.66
C VAL A 108 -19.83 -7.81 -2.46
N SER A 109 -20.95 -7.23 -2.04
CA SER A 109 -21.00 -6.28 -0.94
C SER A 109 -22.41 -6.19 -0.35
N ILE A 110 -22.49 -5.71 0.89
CA ILE A 110 -23.75 -5.40 1.56
C ILE A 110 -23.74 -3.95 2.04
N TYR A 111 -24.91 -3.33 1.95
CA TYR A 111 -25.17 -1.98 2.42
C TYR A 111 -26.26 -2.06 3.49
N LEU A 112 -25.98 -1.53 4.68
CA LEU A 112 -26.78 -1.71 5.89
C LEU A 112 -27.22 -0.36 6.47
N ILE A 113 -28.53 -0.21 6.69
CA ILE A 113 -29.13 0.88 7.47
C ILE A 113 -29.98 0.24 8.58
N PRO A 114 -29.89 0.65 9.86
CA PRO A 114 -30.75 0.12 10.92
C PRO A 114 -32.23 0.30 10.57
N THR A 115 -33.03 -0.77 10.72
CA THR A 115 -34.45 -0.72 10.35
C THR A 115 -35.19 0.36 11.14
N GLY A 116 -35.99 1.17 10.44
CA GLY A 116 -36.78 2.24 11.05
C GLY A 116 -35.98 3.50 11.38
N LYS A 117 -34.71 3.59 10.96
CA LYS A 117 -33.84 4.74 11.12
C LYS A 117 -33.30 5.20 9.75
N PRO A 118 -34.16 5.77 8.88
CA PRO A 118 -33.76 6.14 7.53
C PRO A 118 -32.64 7.18 7.52
N LEU A 119 -31.92 7.27 6.41
CA LEU A 119 -30.93 8.33 6.22
C LEU A 119 -31.60 9.72 6.32
N PRO A 120 -30.97 10.70 6.98
CA PRO A 120 -31.45 12.06 6.97
C PRO A 120 -31.34 12.64 5.54
N GLN A 121 -32.09 13.70 5.26
CA GLN A 121 -32.06 14.34 3.93
C GLN A 121 -30.84 15.26 3.77
N GLY A 122 -30.43 15.46 2.51
CA GLY A 122 -29.46 16.49 2.12
C GLY A 122 -28.02 16.23 2.58
N GLN A 123 -27.43 17.24 3.21
CA GLN A 123 -26.00 17.27 3.58
C GLN A 123 -25.73 16.86 5.04
N ASN A 124 -26.76 16.46 5.77
CA ASN A 124 -26.60 16.06 7.16
C ASN A 124 -25.64 14.86 7.25
N PRO A 125 -24.57 14.96 8.07
CA PRO A 125 -23.59 13.90 8.18
C PRO A 125 -24.20 12.67 8.84
N VAL A 126 -23.80 11.50 8.34
CA VAL A 126 -24.16 10.19 8.88
C VAL A 126 -22.88 9.45 9.21
N ARG A 127 -22.85 8.75 10.35
CA ARG A 127 -21.76 7.87 10.69
C ARG A 127 -21.74 6.69 9.72
N VAL A 128 -20.63 6.48 9.03
CA VAL A 128 -20.44 5.35 8.12
C VAL A 128 -19.25 4.50 8.57
N GLU A 129 -19.44 3.19 8.54
CA GLU A 129 -18.40 2.20 8.76
C GLU A 129 -18.25 1.36 7.48
N LEU A 130 -17.01 1.27 6.98
CA LEU A 130 -16.65 0.55 5.78
C LEU A 130 -15.73 -0.59 6.15
N GLU A 131 -16.06 -1.81 5.74
CA GLU A 131 -15.16 -2.96 5.82
C GLU A 131 -14.71 -3.34 4.41
N MET A 132 -13.39 -3.30 4.17
CA MET A 132 -12.74 -3.67 2.92
C MET A 132 -12.37 -5.15 2.92
N ASP A 133 -12.09 -5.68 1.73
CA ASP A 133 -11.49 -7.01 1.60
C ASP A 133 -10.05 -7.02 2.14
N ASN A 134 -9.63 -8.17 2.67
CA ASN A 134 -8.27 -8.34 3.19
C ASN A 134 -7.35 -8.85 2.09
N LEU A 135 -6.43 -8.01 1.61
CA LEU A 135 -5.50 -8.35 0.54
C LEU A 135 -4.35 -9.29 0.97
N GLY A 136 -4.29 -9.71 2.24
CA GLY A 136 -3.26 -10.59 2.80
C GLY A 136 -1.87 -9.95 2.97
N SER A 137 -1.60 -8.84 2.29
CA SER A 137 -0.35 -8.07 2.40
C SER A 137 -0.59 -6.74 3.13
N PRO A 138 0.04 -6.49 4.29
CA PRO A 138 -0.14 -5.25 5.04
C PRO A 138 0.20 -3.99 4.22
N ALA A 139 1.25 -4.04 3.39
CA ALA A 139 1.63 -2.92 2.52
C ALA A 139 0.57 -2.62 1.45
N ARG A 140 0.01 -3.66 0.82
CA ARG A 140 -1.07 -3.49 -0.17
C ARG A 140 -2.35 -3.00 0.49
N GLN A 141 -2.68 -3.53 1.67
CA GLN A 141 -3.85 -3.11 2.44
C GLN A 141 -3.75 -1.63 2.85
N PHE A 142 -2.58 -1.20 3.32
CA PHE A 142 -2.33 0.20 3.67
C PHE A 142 -2.49 1.12 2.45
N GLN A 143 -1.93 0.74 1.29
CA GLN A 143 -2.06 1.52 0.06
C GLN A 143 -3.52 1.59 -0.41
N LEU A 144 -4.25 0.48 -0.36
CA LEU A 144 -5.68 0.43 -0.69
C LEU A 144 -6.48 1.38 0.20
N ALA A 145 -6.30 1.28 1.52
CA ALA A 145 -7.00 2.10 2.50
C ALA A 145 -6.67 3.59 2.32
N LYS A 146 -5.40 3.94 2.04
CA LYS A 146 -4.97 5.31 1.76
C LYS A 146 -5.69 5.87 0.53
N THR A 147 -5.64 5.18 -0.60
CA THR A 147 -6.28 5.64 -1.84
C THR A 147 -7.81 5.71 -1.68
N LEU A 148 -8.42 4.76 -0.97
CA LEU A 148 -9.85 4.81 -0.67
C LEU A 148 -10.19 6.02 0.21
N ARG A 149 -9.39 6.34 1.23
CA ARG A 149 -9.59 7.53 2.07
C ARG A 149 -9.52 8.83 1.25
N GLU A 150 -8.55 8.95 0.36
CA GLU A 150 -8.42 10.11 -0.55
C GLU A 150 -9.65 10.26 -1.44
N LEU A 151 -10.13 9.15 -2.02
CA LEU A 151 -11.34 9.12 -2.83
C LEU A 151 -12.60 9.46 -2.03
N LEU A 152 -12.75 8.89 -0.84
CA LEU A 152 -13.90 9.18 0.02
C LEU A 152 -13.92 10.65 0.46
N THR A 153 -12.74 11.25 0.68
CA THR A 153 -12.61 12.66 1.04
C THR A 153 -13.18 13.57 -0.07
N SER A 154 -13.04 13.21 -1.35
CA SER A 154 -13.60 14.01 -2.44
C SER A 154 -15.13 14.02 -2.48
N ILE A 155 -15.79 13.08 -1.79
CA ILE A 155 -17.26 13.04 -1.62
C ILE A 155 -17.69 13.44 -0.21
N GLY A 156 -16.80 14.10 0.55
CA GLY A 156 -17.11 14.68 1.85
C GLY A 156 -16.94 13.75 3.06
N PHE A 157 -16.26 12.61 2.89
CA PHE A 157 -15.92 11.74 4.03
C PHE A 157 -14.97 12.44 5.00
N LYS A 158 -15.22 12.31 6.30
CA LYS A 158 -14.36 12.82 7.36
C LYS A 158 -14.07 11.71 8.36
N GLU A 159 -12.79 11.38 8.50
CA GLU A 159 -12.30 10.34 9.42
C GLU A 159 -12.11 10.93 10.84
N PRO A 160 -12.43 10.21 11.93
CA PRO A 160 -12.34 10.71 13.29
C PRO A 160 -10.92 10.58 13.87
N ILE A 161 -10.69 11.19 15.05
CA ILE A 161 -9.43 11.01 15.78
C ILE A 161 -9.43 9.62 16.42
N GLY A 162 -8.77 8.67 15.77
CA GLY A 162 -8.49 7.35 16.34
C GLY A 162 -9.70 6.42 16.36
N TYR A 163 -9.50 5.22 15.84
CA TYR A 163 -10.42 4.09 15.96
C TYR A 163 -9.65 2.82 15.61
N ASP A 164 -10.19 1.68 15.99
CA ASP A 164 -9.63 0.39 15.55
C ASP A 164 -9.85 0.20 14.05
N HIS A 165 -8.80 0.41 13.27
CA HIS A 165 -8.76 0.22 11.81
C HIS A 165 -8.51 -1.25 11.39
N ARG A 166 -8.28 -2.16 12.35
CA ARG A 166 -8.09 -3.62 12.13
C ARG A 166 -7.05 -3.96 11.06
N GLY A 167 -5.88 -3.35 11.12
CA GLY A 167 -4.87 -3.52 10.07
C GLY A 167 -5.29 -2.94 8.71
N GLN A 168 -6.01 -1.80 8.70
CA GLN A 168 -6.43 -1.07 7.51
C GLN A 168 -7.49 -1.80 6.68
N VAL A 169 -8.27 -2.71 7.27
CA VAL A 169 -9.46 -3.31 6.63
C VAL A 169 -10.76 -2.60 7.01
N ARG A 170 -10.73 -1.72 8.01
CA ARG A 170 -11.89 -0.95 8.49
C ARG A 170 -11.61 0.54 8.35
N LEU A 171 -12.57 1.27 7.79
CA LEU A 171 -12.63 2.73 7.82
C LEU A 171 -13.88 3.18 8.56
N LEU A 172 -13.74 4.17 9.43
CA LEU A 172 -14.85 4.76 10.18
C LEU A 172 -14.84 6.27 9.94
N GLY A 173 -16.01 6.88 9.77
CA GLY A 173 -16.10 8.33 9.65
C GLY A 173 -17.51 8.85 9.51
N THR A 174 -17.63 10.08 9.03
CA THR A 174 -18.91 10.70 8.67
C THR A 174 -18.96 10.98 7.19
N LEU A 175 -20.13 10.87 6.59
CA LEU A 175 -20.39 11.21 5.19
C LEU A 175 -21.71 11.98 5.06
N PRO A 176 -21.85 12.98 4.17
CA PRO A 176 -23.15 13.59 3.94
C PRO A 176 -24.16 12.53 3.46
N ALA A 177 -25.38 12.55 4.00
CA ALA A 177 -26.38 11.52 3.71
C ALA A 177 -26.67 11.35 2.21
N SER A 178 -26.69 12.45 1.44
CA SER A 178 -26.83 12.44 -0.02
C SER A 178 -25.72 11.67 -0.76
N GLN A 179 -24.55 11.48 -0.15
CA GLN A 179 -23.41 10.80 -0.75
C GLN A 179 -23.32 9.33 -0.31
N VAL A 180 -24.07 8.91 0.71
CA VAL A 180 -24.06 7.53 1.20
C VAL A 180 -24.49 6.51 0.12
N PRO A 181 -25.52 6.75 -0.72
CA PRO A 181 -25.90 5.82 -1.78
C PRO A 181 -24.77 5.50 -2.78
N ILE A 182 -23.84 6.43 -3.01
CA ILE A 182 -22.70 6.23 -3.91
C ILE A 182 -21.81 5.07 -3.42
N LEU A 183 -21.70 4.88 -2.11
CA LEU A 183 -20.95 3.77 -1.53
C LEU A 183 -21.57 2.41 -1.88
N ALA A 184 -22.89 2.35 -2.08
CA ALA A 184 -23.59 1.13 -2.47
C ALA A 184 -23.42 0.81 -3.96
N GLU A 185 -23.30 1.83 -4.83
CA GLU A 185 -23.22 1.67 -6.28
C GLU A 185 -21.82 1.33 -6.81
N ASP A 186 -20.77 1.60 -6.00
CA ASP A 186 -19.32 1.42 -6.22
C ASP A 186 -18.59 2.76 -6.40
N VAL A 187 -17.90 3.21 -5.35
CA VAL A 187 -17.19 4.51 -5.32
C VAL A 187 -16.15 4.67 -6.43
N ARG A 188 -15.67 3.56 -7.02
CA ARG A 188 -14.73 3.56 -8.15
C ARG A 188 -15.31 4.16 -9.42
N LEU A 189 -16.64 4.14 -9.56
CA LEU A 189 -17.35 4.66 -10.73
C LEU A 189 -17.68 6.15 -10.61
N THR A 190 -17.33 6.79 -9.50
CA THR A 190 -17.43 8.25 -9.38
C THR A 190 -16.42 8.95 -10.29
N PRO A 191 -16.62 10.21 -10.67
CA PRO A 191 -15.63 10.97 -11.44
C PRO A 191 -14.24 10.98 -10.80
N ALA A 192 -14.16 11.11 -9.47
CA ALA A 192 -12.89 11.03 -8.74
C ALA A 192 -12.26 9.63 -8.78
N GLY A 193 -13.09 8.57 -8.73
CA GLY A 193 -12.62 7.19 -8.87
C GLY A 193 -12.05 6.94 -10.27
N LEU A 194 -12.75 7.37 -11.31
CA LEU A 194 -12.30 7.26 -12.70
C LEU A 194 -11.04 8.10 -12.96
N ALA A 195 -10.89 9.26 -12.32
CA ALA A 195 -9.67 10.06 -12.41
C ALA A 195 -8.42 9.29 -11.95
N LEU A 196 -8.55 8.35 -11.00
CA LEU A 196 -7.44 7.49 -10.58
C LEU A 196 -6.99 6.50 -11.67
N LEU A 197 -7.87 6.15 -12.62
CA LEU A 197 -7.48 5.37 -13.81
C LEU A 197 -6.70 6.23 -14.82
N ALA A 198 -6.97 7.54 -14.85
CA ALA A 198 -6.26 8.48 -15.73
C ALA A 198 -4.90 8.93 -15.15
N ALA A 199 -4.79 8.99 -13.82
CA ALA A 199 -3.63 9.52 -13.08
C ALA A 199 -2.50 8.50 -12.85
N ASP A 200 -2.55 7.32 -13.47
CA ASP A 200 -1.44 6.37 -13.41
C ASP A 200 -0.16 7.02 -13.97
N ALA A 201 1.01 6.69 -13.43
CA ALA A 201 2.28 7.34 -13.77
C ALA A 201 2.61 7.23 -15.27
N ASP A 202 2.05 6.22 -15.92
CA ASP A 202 2.18 5.92 -17.34
C ASP A 202 1.04 6.48 -18.21
N GLY A 203 0.08 7.21 -17.63
CA GLY A 203 -1.14 7.68 -18.29
C GLY A 203 -2.25 6.61 -18.37
N PRO A 204 -3.34 6.84 -19.15
CA PRO A 204 -4.49 5.94 -19.28
C PRO A 204 -4.18 4.69 -20.14
N LYS A 205 -3.05 4.03 -19.90
CA LYS A 205 -2.59 2.83 -20.59
C LYS A 205 -3.28 1.56 -20.10
N THR A 206 -4.34 1.64 -19.30
CA THR A 206 -5.02 0.48 -18.70
C THR A 206 -5.40 -0.59 -19.74
N LEU A 207 -5.98 -0.21 -20.88
CA LEU A 207 -6.31 -1.17 -21.94
C LEU A 207 -5.07 -1.80 -22.58
N VAL A 208 -3.98 -1.05 -22.70
CA VAL A 208 -2.70 -1.56 -23.22
C VAL A 208 -2.06 -2.52 -22.22
N HIS A 209 -2.05 -2.16 -20.94
CA HIS A 209 -1.52 -3.00 -19.87
C HIS A 209 -2.33 -4.28 -19.73
N LEU A 210 -3.66 -4.24 -19.87
CA LEU A 210 -4.48 -5.45 -19.81
C LEU A 210 -4.02 -6.53 -20.79
N ARG A 211 -3.59 -6.16 -22.00
CA ARG A 211 -3.11 -7.12 -23.01
C ARG A 211 -1.88 -7.91 -22.59
N THR A 212 -1.10 -7.43 -21.63
CA THR A 212 0.10 -8.14 -21.16
C THR A 212 -0.21 -9.20 -20.10
N TYR A 213 -1.46 -9.30 -19.64
CA TYR A 213 -1.89 -10.27 -18.64
C TYR A 213 -2.70 -11.41 -19.27
N PRO A 214 -2.60 -12.64 -18.72
CA PRO A 214 -3.42 -13.77 -19.16
C PRO A 214 -4.92 -13.45 -19.13
N GLY A 215 -5.61 -13.63 -20.26
CA GLY A 215 -7.05 -13.36 -20.42
C GLY A 215 -7.42 -11.88 -20.54
N GLY A 216 -6.43 -10.98 -20.59
CA GLY A 216 -6.64 -9.54 -20.69
C GLY A 216 -6.89 -9.05 -22.11
N THR A 217 -6.29 -9.68 -23.12
CA THR A 217 -6.57 -9.41 -24.54
C THR A 217 -8.05 -9.69 -24.87
N GLU A 218 -8.59 -10.79 -24.38
CA GLU A 218 -10.01 -11.16 -24.51
C GLU A 218 -10.91 -10.15 -23.79
N LEU A 219 -10.49 -9.67 -22.61
CA LEU A 219 -11.24 -8.65 -21.88
C LEU A 219 -11.31 -7.33 -22.65
N VAL A 220 -10.19 -6.91 -23.26
CA VAL A 220 -10.16 -5.72 -24.13
C VAL A 220 -11.05 -5.95 -25.35
N LYS A 221 -11.00 -7.12 -25.98
CA LYS A 221 -11.89 -7.48 -27.10
C LYS A 221 -13.36 -7.39 -26.71
N GLU A 222 -13.75 -8.00 -25.60
CA GLU A 222 -15.12 -7.99 -25.07
C GLU A 222 -15.59 -6.56 -24.78
N PHE A 223 -14.73 -5.73 -24.18
CA PHE A 223 -15.00 -4.33 -23.93
C PHE A 223 -15.26 -3.57 -25.23
N LEU A 224 -14.36 -3.68 -26.22
CA LEU A 224 -14.49 -2.99 -27.51
C LEU A 224 -15.73 -3.45 -28.28
N LEU A 225 -16.00 -4.76 -28.33
CA LEU A 225 -17.18 -5.32 -29.00
C LEU A 225 -18.49 -4.86 -28.38
N GLU A 226 -18.56 -4.82 -27.05
CA GLU A 226 -19.75 -4.33 -26.36
C GLU A 226 -19.99 -2.86 -26.65
N GLN A 227 -18.95 -2.02 -26.54
CA GLN A 227 -19.08 -0.60 -26.81
C GLN A 227 -19.46 -0.35 -28.27
N PHE A 228 -18.84 -1.05 -29.21
CA PHE A 228 -19.19 -0.95 -30.62
C PHE A 228 -20.66 -1.33 -30.90
N LYS A 229 -21.17 -2.40 -30.27
CA LYS A 229 -22.59 -2.79 -30.39
C LYS A 229 -23.53 -1.73 -29.81
N ARG A 230 -23.24 -1.22 -28.61
CA ARG A 230 -24.00 -0.14 -27.97
C ARG A 230 -24.03 1.10 -28.86
N GLU A 231 -22.87 1.53 -29.34
CA GLU A 231 -22.70 2.66 -30.24
C GLU A 231 -23.49 2.47 -31.55
N ARG A 232 -23.53 1.28 -32.14
CA ARG A 232 -24.33 1.00 -33.35
C ARG A 232 -25.85 1.03 -33.10
N GLN A 233 -26.28 0.56 -31.93
CA GLN A 233 -27.70 0.55 -31.55
C GLN A 233 -28.20 1.95 -31.17
N ASP A 234 -27.34 2.78 -30.60
CA ASP A 234 -27.66 4.16 -30.28
C ASP A 234 -27.66 5.06 -31.54
N ARG A 235 -28.85 5.24 -32.11
CA ARG A 235 -29.09 6.11 -33.27
C ARG A 235 -28.99 7.60 -32.94
N THR A 236 -28.96 7.97 -31.66
CA THR A 236 -28.95 9.37 -31.21
C THR A 236 -27.54 9.93 -31.08
N LEU A 237 -26.52 9.06 -30.97
CA LEU A 237 -25.12 9.47 -30.92
C LEU A 237 -24.59 9.79 -32.33
N PRO A 238 -24.14 11.03 -32.60
CA PRO A 238 -23.44 11.31 -33.84
C PRO A 238 -22.13 10.51 -33.90
N VAL A 239 -21.74 10.04 -35.09
CA VAL A 239 -20.63 9.10 -35.29
C VAL A 239 -19.30 9.63 -34.74
N ASN A 240 -19.08 10.94 -34.78
CA ASN A 240 -17.88 11.58 -34.23
C ASN A 240 -17.80 11.56 -32.70
N ARG A 241 -18.90 11.26 -31.99
CA ARG A 241 -18.95 11.07 -30.53
C ARG A 241 -18.84 9.60 -30.11
N LYS A 242 -18.75 8.68 -31.07
CA LYS A 242 -18.57 7.26 -30.82
C LYS A 242 -17.08 6.94 -30.67
N HIS A 243 -16.68 6.53 -29.47
CA HIS A 243 -15.30 6.34 -29.07
C HIS A 243 -14.64 5.23 -29.90
N VAL A 244 -15.33 4.09 -30.07
CA VAL A 244 -14.76 2.95 -30.81
C VAL A 244 -14.64 3.25 -32.30
N HIS A 245 -15.65 3.88 -32.91
CA HIS A 245 -15.56 4.29 -34.32
C HIS A 245 -14.41 5.27 -34.57
N ARG A 246 -14.14 6.21 -33.65
CA ARG A 246 -12.98 7.11 -33.74
C ARG A 246 -11.66 6.34 -33.67
N ALA A 247 -11.55 5.37 -32.78
CA ALA A 247 -10.37 4.51 -32.67
C ALA A 247 -10.15 3.67 -33.94
N LEU A 248 -11.21 3.12 -34.52
CA LEU A 248 -11.14 2.37 -35.79
C LEU A 248 -10.71 3.28 -36.96
N ALA A 249 -11.26 4.49 -37.04
CA ALA A 249 -10.87 5.48 -38.04
C ALA A 249 -9.39 5.88 -37.91
N ALA A 250 -8.92 6.11 -36.68
CA ALA A 250 -7.50 6.39 -36.41
C ALA A 250 -6.62 5.19 -36.77
N PHE A 251 -7.03 3.97 -36.44
CA PHE A 251 -6.27 2.76 -36.76
C PHE A 251 -6.15 2.55 -38.27
N ARG A 252 -7.25 2.75 -39.01
CA ARG A 252 -7.28 2.66 -40.48
C ARG A 252 -6.28 3.60 -41.16
N GLN A 253 -5.95 4.73 -40.54
CA GLN A 253 -4.98 5.70 -41.09
C GLN A 253 -3.52 5.29 -40.86
N THR A 254 -3.25 4.33 -39.97
CA THR A 254 -1.89 3.81 -39.73
C THR A 254 -1.49 2.82 -40.82
N GLN A 255 -0.18 2.64 -41.04
CA GLN A 255 0.34 1.63 -41.97
C GLN A 255 -0.18 0.22 -41.64
N ALA A 256 -0.19 -0.17 -40.36
CA ALA A 256 -0.70 -1.46 -39.92
C ALA A 256 -2.19 -1.64 -40.24
N GLY A 257 -3.01 -0.61 -40.01
CA GLY A 257 -4.43 -0.64 -40.36
C GLY A 257 -4.67 -0.72 -41.87
N GLN A 258 -3.88 0.00 -42.67
CA GLN A 258 -3.92 -0.10 -44.14
C GLN A 258 -3.59 -1.52 -44.60
N SER A 259 -2.54 -2.14 -44.06
CA SER A 259 -2.19 -3.53 -44.38
C SER A 259 -3.30 -4.51 -44.03
N VAL A 260 -4.00 -4.32 -42.89
CA VAL A 260 -5.18 -5.12 -42.54
C VAL A 260 -6.30 -4.94 -43.58
N VAL A 261 -6.60 -3.70 -44.00
CA VAL A 261 -7.64 -3.43 -45.02
C VAL A 261 -7.29 -4.05 -46.37
N GLU A 262 -6.01 -4.09 -46.73
CA GLU A 262 -5.53 -4.70 -47.98
C GLU A 262 -5.75 -6.22 -48.03
N THR A 263 -5.82 -6.90 -46.88
CA THR A 263 -6.18 -8.33 -46.81
C THR A 263 -7.63 -8.60 -47.23
N ILE A 264 -8.50 -7.59 -47.19
CA ILE A 264 -9.91 -7.72 -47.56
C ILE A 264 -10.04 -7.70 -49.10
N PRO A 265 -10.80 -8.62 -49.73
CA PRO A 265 -11.06 -8.60 -51.17
C PRO A 265 -11.57 -7.24 -51.68
N PRO A 266 -11.12 -6.74 -52.85
CA PRO A 266 -11.47 -5.39 -53.33
C PRO A 266 -12.97 -5.07 -53.39
N LEU A 267 -13.82 -6.05 -53.77
CA LEU A 267 -15.27 -5.89 -53.78
C LEU A 267 -15.85 -5.71 -52.37
N GLN A 268 -15.27 -6.39 -51.39
CA GLN A 268 -15.69 -6.36 -49.99
C GLN A 268 -15.24 -5.08 -49.27
N ARG A 269 -14.13 -4.46 -49.68
CA ARG A 269 -13.65 -3.17 -49.13
C ARG A 269 -14.65 -2.02 -49.27
N ARG A 270 -15.63 -2.14 -50.18
CA ARG A 270 -16.72 -1.16 -50.36
C ARG A 270 -17.75 -1.20 -49.24
N ASN A 271 -17.80 -2.27 -48.45
CA ASN A 271 -18.69 -2.38 -47.30
C ASN A 271 -18.00 -1.83 -46.04
N PRO A 272 -18.35 -0.61 -45.58
CA PRO A 272 -17.68 0.00 -44.43
C PRO A 272 -17.85 -0.80 -43.14
N LEU A 273 -18.98 -1.51 -42.99
CA LEU A 273 -19.25 -2.30 -41.79
C LEU A 273 -18.33 -3.51 -41.68
N LEU A 274 -18.09 -4.19 -42.81
CA LEU A 274 -17.16 -5.31 -42.87
C LEU A 274 -15.72 -4.84 -42.57
N VAL A 275 -15.33 -3.69 -43.11
CA VAL A 275 -14.02 -3.10 -42.83
C VAL A 275 -13.86 -2.76 -41.34
N GLU A 276 -14.89 -2.17 -40.72
CA GLU A 276 -14.89 -1.88 -39.29
C GLU A 276 -14.81 -3.16 -38.43
N ASP A 277 -15.59 -4.19 -38.75
CA ASP A 277 -15.58 -5.47 -38.03
C ASP A 277 -14.18 -6.13 -38.09
N VAL A 278 -13.53 -6.14 -39.27
CA VAL A 278 -12.17 -6.68 -39.44
C VAL A 278 -11.13 -5.86 -38.67
N LEU A 279 -11.22 -4.53 -38.71
CA LEU A 279 -10.32 -3.66 -37.95
C LEU A 279 -10.49 -3.82 -36.44
N LEU A 280 -11.72 -3.99 -35.97
CA LEU A 280 -12.05 -4.22 -34.55
C LEU A 280 -11.44 -5.53 -34.03
N ASP A 281 -11.47 -6.58 -34.85
CA ASP A 281 -10.85 -7.87 -34.53
C ASP A 281 -9.32 -7.77 -34.41
N VAL A 282 -8.67 -6.79 -35.03
CA VAL A 282 -7.21 -6.57 -34.90
C VAL A 282 -6.85 -5.53 -33.83
N LEU A 283 -7.74 -4.56 -33.59
CA LEU A 283 -7.49 -3.40 -32.73
C LEU A 283 -7.02 -3.78 -31.31
N HIS A 284 -7.57 -4.87 -30.76
CA HIS A 284 -7.33 -5.27 -29.38
C HIS A 284 -5.98 -5.97 -29.14
N ASP A 285 -5.33 -6.55 -30.15
CA ASP A 285 -4.12 -7.36 -29.98
C ASP A 285 -2.91 -6.94 -30.84
N HIS A 286 -3.08 -5.99 -31.77
CA HIS A 286 -1.96 -5.54 -32.59
C HIS A 286 -1.02 -4.56 -31.83
N PRO A 287 0.32 -4.71 -31.86
CA PRO A 287 1.23 -3.83 -31.10
C PRO A 287 1.11 -2.33 -31.46
N ALA A 288 0.90 -2.01 -32.75
CA ALA A 288 0.76 -0.62 -33.23
C ALA A 288 -0.48 0.12 -32.70
N THR A 289 -1.42 -0.57 -32.04
CA THR A 289 -2.66 0.05 -31.55
C THR A 289 -2.52 0.63 -30.14
N GLY A 290 -1.36 0.49 -29.49
CA GLY A 290 -1.17 0.94 -28.10
C GLY A 290 -1.53 2.41 -27.85
N ALA A 291 -1.06 3.32 -28.72
CA ALA A 291 -1.40 4.74 -28.62
C ALA A 291 -2.90 5.00 -28.84
N ILE A 292 -3.52 4.27 -29.77
CA ILE A 292 -4.94 4.39 -30.11
C ILE A 292 -5.81 3.92 -28.94
N LEU A 293 -5.49 2.77 -28.34
CA LEU A 293 -6.19 2.25 -27.17
C LEU A 293 -6.04 3.17 -25.95
N THR A 294 -4.86 3.78 -25.78
CA THR A 294 -4.63 4.78 -24.71
C THR A 294 -5.52 5.99 -24.90
N GLN A 295 -5.59 6.54 -26.12
CA GLN A 295 -6.46 7.68 -26.42
C GLN A 295 -7.95 7.33 -26.29
N LEU A 296 -8.36 6.17 -26.80
CA LEU A 296 -9.73 5.66 -26.66
C LEU A 296 -10.14 5.63 -25.18
N PHE A 297 -9.29 5.06 -24.32
CA PHE A 297 -9.59 4.96 -22.90
C PHE A 297 -9.63 6.33 -22.22
N ALA A 298 -8.71 7.23 -22.59
CA ALA A 298 -8.73 8.62 -22.12
C ALA A 298 -10.03 9.36 -22.48
N ASP A 299 -10.53 9.15 -23.70
CA ASP A 299 -11.79 9.73 -24.18
C ASP A 299 -12.99 9.17 -23.42
N VAL A 300 -13.01 7.86 -23.16
CA VAL A 300 -14.03 7.19 -22.34
C VAL A 300 -14.06 7.75 -20.91
N LEU A 301 -12.89 7.96 -20.29
CA LEU A 301 -12.82 8.49 -18.92
C LEU A 301 -13.30 9.95 -18.81
N LYS A 302 -13.31 10.71 -19.91
CA LYS A 302 -13.82 12.09 -19.96
C LYS A 302 -15.30 12.17 -20.34
N ASP A 303 -15.88 11.09 -20.82
CA ASP A 303 -17.30 11.04 -21.19
C ASP A 303 -18.19 11.10 -19.93
N PRO A 304 -19.26 11.92 -19.88
CA PRO A 304 -20.23 11.88 -18.79
C PRO A 304 -20.84 10.50 -18.53
N LYS A 305 -20.95 9.65 -19.56
CA LYS A 305 -21.38 8.23 -19.48
C LYS A 305 -20.22 7.26 -19.23
N GLY A 306 -19.00 7.76 -19.04
CA GLY A 306 -17.81 6.96 -18.72
C GLY A 306 -18.04 5.92 -17.61
N PRO A 307 -18.74 6.22 -16.50
CA PRO A 307 -19.08 5.24 -15.48
C PRO A 307 -19.85 4.01 -16.01
N GLU A 308 -20.84 4.24 -16.87
CA GLU A 308 -21.65 3.18 -17.49
C GLU A 308 -20.82 2.34 -18.46
N ILE A 309 -19.88 2.97 -19.17
CA ILE A 309 -18.97 2.32 -20.12
C ILE A 309 -17.94 1.45 -19.38
N ILE A 310 -17.39 1.94 -18.27
CA ILE A 310 -16.32 1.28 -17.50
C ILE A 310 -16.87 0.18 -16.57
N ALA A 311 -18.10 0.30 -16.08
CA ALA A 311 -18.67 -0.67 -15.13
C ALA A 311 -18.66 -2.13 -15.65
N PRO A 312 -19.01 -2.44 -16.92
CA PRO A 312 -18.88 -3.78 -17.49
C PRO A 312 -17.44 -4.30 -17.49
N LEU A 313 -16.46 -3.46 -17.85
CA LEU A 313 -15.04 -3.81 -17.84
C LEU A 313 -14.59 -4.23 -16.42
N LEU A 314 -14.93 -3.42 -15.42
CA LEU A 314 -14.61 -3.71 -14.02
C LEU A 314 -15.37 -4.92 -13.46
N ARG A 315 -16.56 -5.22 -14.00
CA ARG A 315 -17.33 -6.42 -13.62
C ARG A 315 -16.68 -7.68 -14.19
N ARG A 316 -16.29 -7.67 -15.46
CA ARG A 316 -15.66 -8.81 -16.15
C ARG A 316 -14.22 -9.07 -15.72
N SER A 317 -13.53 -8.04 -15.22
CA SER A 317 -12.19 -8.21 -14.64
C SER A 317 -12.21 -8.95 -13.29
N ARG A 318 -13.37 -9.03 -12.61
CA ARG A 318 -13.49 -9.70 -11.31
C ARG A 318 -13.18 -11.20 -11.43
N GLY A 319 -12.33 -11.69 -10.53
CA GLY A 319 -11.92 -13.10 -10.51
C GLY A 319 -10.87 -13.48 -11.56
N ARG A 320 -10.45 -12.54 -12.42
CA ARG A 320 -9.32 -12.75 -13.33
C ARG A 320 -8.02 -12.29 -12.65
N PRO A 321 -6.87 -12.96 -12.88
CA PRO A 321 -5.57 -12.61 -12.30
C PRO A 321 -4.96 -11.35 -12.96
N LEU A 322 -5.69 -10.24 -12.99
CA LEU A 322 -5.28 -8.97 -13.63
C LEU A 322 -4.54 -8.05 -12.65
N VAL A 323 -3.83 -8.64 -11.68
CA VAL A 323 -3.39 -8.02 -10.42
C VAL A 323 -2.36 -6.88 -10.61
N GLY A 324 -1.89 -6.61 -11.83
CA GLY A 324 -0.99 -5.49 -12.11
C GLY A 324 -1.47 -4.47 -13.14
N ALA A 325 -2.50 -4.75 -13.95
CA ALA A 325 -2.94 -3.84 -15.02
C ALA A 325 -3.70 -2.60 -14.51
N PHE A 326 -4.23 -2.71 -13.29
CA PHE A 326 -5.08 -1.71 -12.68
C PHE A 326 -4.39 -1.02 -11.49
N PRO A 327 -4.71 0.24 -11.17
CA PRO A 327 -4.35 0.85 -9.89
C PRO A 327 -4.90 0.05 -8.71
N ALA A 328 -4.30 0.17 -7.52
CA ALA A 328 -4.61 -0.67 -6.35
C ALA A 328 -6.11 -0.77 -6.03
N LEU A 329 -6.85 0.34 -6.15
CA LEU A 329 -8.29 0.44 -5.92
C LEU A 329 -9.13 -0.47 -6.84
N PHE A 330 -8.64 -0.75 -8.05
CA PHE A 330 -9.33 -1.49 -9.09
C PHE A 330 -8.87 -2.95 -9.21
N ARG A 331 -7.81 -3.35 -8.46
CA ARG A 331 -7.32 -4.73 -8.43
C ARG A 331 -8.22 -5.66 -7.64
N SER A 332 -8.91 -5.14 -6.62
CA SER A 332 -9.85 -5.94 -5.84
C SER A 332 -11.19 -6.05 -6.57
N PRO A 333 -11.79 -7.24 -6.70
CA PRO A 333 -13.15 -7.35 -7.23
C PRO A 333 -14.17 -6.61 -6.35
N THR A 334 -13.92 -6.62 -5.04
CA THR A 334 -14.77 -6.05 -3.97
C THR A 334 -13.95 -5.07 -3.15
N LEU A 335 -13.99 -3.78 -3.52
CA LEU A 335 -13.26 -2.73 -2.79
C LEU A 335 -13.76 -2.60 -1.35
N VAL A 336 -15.07 -2.41 -1.19
CA VAL A 336 -15.76 -2.37 0.10
C VAL A 336 -16.77 -3.51 0.12
N ARG A 337 -16.68 -4.37 1.15
CA ARG A 337 -17.57 -5.52 1.35
C ARG A 337 -18.77 -5.17 2.22
N ILE A 338 -18.58 -4.31 3.21
CA ILE A 338 -19.65 -3.84 4.09
C ILE A 338 -19.64 -2.33 4.10
N VAL A 339 -20.80 -1.74 3.88
CA VAL A 339 -21.07 -0.33 4.15
C VAL A 339 -22.20 -0.28 5.18
N GLU A 340 -21.93 0.21 6.38
CA GLU A 340 -22.93 0.36 7.43
C GLU A 340 -23.11 1.84 7.75
N ALA A 341 -24.30 2.38 7.47
CA ALA A 341 -24.66 3.75 7.77
C ALA A 341 -25.51 3.78 9.06
N ARG A 342 -24.93 4.32 10.14
CA ARG A 342 -25.53 4.35 11.49
C ARG A 342 -26.09 5.74 11.80
N THR A 343 -27.40 5.87 11.66
CA THR A 343 -28.18 7.07 12.03
C THR A 343 -28.66 7.04 13.48
N ASP A 344 -28.49 5.89 14.15
CA ASP A 344 -28.82 5.60 15.55
C ASP A 344 -27.69 5.89 16.54
N LEU A 345 -26.49 6.22 16.04
CA LEU A 345 -25.30 6.49 16.85
C LEU A 345 -24.84 7.94 16.70
N ASP A 346 -24.18 8.45 17.73
CA ASP A 346 -23.52 9.74 17.68
C ASP A 346 -22.42 9.77 16.60
N LEU A 347 -22.28 10.96 16.01
CA LEU A 347 -21.20 11.22 15.08
C LEU A 347 -19.85 11.10 15.81
N PRO A 348 -18.86 10.39 15.23
CA PRO A 348 -17.56 10.30 15.85
C PRO A 348 -16.89 11.68 15.89
N ALA A 349 -16.06 11.92 16.91
CA ALA A 349 -15.35 13.18 17.07
C ALA A 349 -14.41 13.40 15.87
N ILE A 350 -14.76 14.39 15.05
CA ILE A 350 -13.95 14.79 13.89
C ILE A 350 -12.75 15.58 14.45
N PRO A 351 -11.53 15.35 13.95
CA PRO A 351 -10.39 16.15 14.34
C PRO A 351 -10.68 17.63 14.11
N PRO A 352 -10.27 18.53 15.01
CA PRO A 352 -10.23 19.93 14.65
C PRO A 352 -9.38 20.06 13.38
N ALA A 353 -9.77 20.96 12.48
CA ALA A 353 -8.98 21.24 11.31
C ALA A 353 -7.52 21.45 11.73
N PRO A 354 -6.53 20.84 11.05
CA PRO A 354 -5.15 20.99 11.44
C PRO A 354 -4.84 22.47 11.57
N VAL A 355 -4.34 22.89 12.74
CA VAL A 355 -3.89 24.27 12.92
C VAL A 355 -2.88 24.54 11.82
N ALA A 356 -3.12 25.59 11.03
CA ALA A 356 -2.21 25.97 9.96
C ALA A 356 -0.85 26.32 10.60
N LEU A 357 0.07 25.36 10.62
CA LEU A 357 1.43 25.59 11.04
C LEU A 357 2.07 26.54 10.02
N ASP A 358 2.83 27.51 10.52
CA ASP A 358 3.68 28.32 9.65
C ASP A 358 4.60 27.41 8.81
N ALA A 359 5.08 27.92 7.68
CA ALA A 359 5.87 27.12 6.74
C ALA A 359 7.15 26.53 7.37
N VAL A 360 7.69 27.16 8.41
CA VAL A 360 8.93 26.73 9.08
C VAL A 360 8.66 25.56 10.02
N ARG A 361 7.60 25.64 10.84
CA ARG A 361 7.18 24.56 11.75
C ARG A 361 6.82 23.29 11.01
N ARG A 362 6.30 23.38 9.78
CA ARG A 362 6.02 22.22 8.92
C ARG A 362 7.25 21.41 8.53
N LYS A 363 8.46 21.99 8.62
CA LYS A 363 9.71 21.28 8.35
C LYS A 363 10.21 20.48 9.55
N LEU A 364 9.61 20.62 10.74
CA LEU A 364 10.03 19.88 11.93
C LEU A 364 9.32 18.53 12.02
N SER A 365 10.07 17.47 12.34
CA SER A 365 9.44 16.20 12.69
C SER A 365 8.68 16.27 14.03
N PRO A 366 7.64 15.44 14.22
CA PRO A 366 6.89 15.41 15.49
C PRO A 366 7.76 15.14 16.72
N GLY A 367 8.71 14.19 16.64
CA GLY A 367 9.61 13.87 17.76
C GLY A 367 10.50 15.05 18.16
N LEU A 368 10.98 15.82 17.18
CA LEU A 368 11.75 17.03 17.46
C LEU A 368 10.88 18.15 18.05
N ALA A 369 9.65 18.31 17.56
CA ALA A 369 8.71 19.28 18.12
C ALA A 369 8.36 18.96 19.59
N LEU A 370 8.27 17.68 19.95
CA LEU A 370 8.11 17.25 21.36
C LEU A 370 9.35 17.56 22.19
N ALA A 371 10.56 17.24 21.69
CA ALA A 371 11.81 17.56 22.38
C ALA A 371 12.01 19.08 22.58
N MET A 372 11.49 19.89 21.66
CA MET A 372 11.46 21.36 21.80
C MET A 372 10.48 21.85 22.86
N ALA A 373 9.37 21.14 23.08
CA ALA A 373 8.36 21.51 24.06
C ALA A 373 8.75 21.11 25.49
N ASP A 374 9.64 20.12 25.63
CA ASP A 374 10.16 19.64 26.90
C ASP A 374 11.30 20.57 27.42
N PRO A 375 11.15 21.22 28.59
CA PRO A 375 12.17 22.11 29.13
C PRO A 375 13.55 21.47 29.40
N GLY A 376 13.57 20.17 29.71
CA GLY A 376 14.79 19.41 29.98
C GLY A 376 15.52 19.01 28.71
N GLU A 377 14.79 18.68 27.66
CA GLU A 377 15.38 18.24 26.39
C GLU A 377 15.69 19.39 25.42
N GLN A 378 14.92 20.48 25.46
CA GLN A 378 15.06 21.57 24.47
C GLN A 378 16.44 22.22 24.47
N ASN A 379 17.14 22.21 25.60
CA ASN A 379 18.46 22.82 25.79
C ASN A 379 19.61 21.82 25.80
N ARG A 380 19.31 20.52 25.78
CA ARG A 380 20.29 19.45 25.77
C ARG A 380 20.85 19.31 24.36
N GLU A 381 22.17 19.39 24.23
CA GLU A 381 22.82 19.11 22.95
C GLU A 381 22.59 17.64 22.57
N GLN A 382 22.00 17.44 21.41
CA GLN A 382 21.74 16.12 20.86
C GLN A 382 21.91 16.14 19.35
N ARG A 383 21.95 14.96 18.76
CA ARG A 383 22.07 14.82 17.31
C ARG A 383 20.75 15.19 16.67
N LEU A 384 20.83 15.95 15.58
CA LEU A 384 19.74 16.28 14.68
C LEU A 384 20.14 15.86 13.26
N GLU A 385 19.18 15.36 12.51
CA GLU A 385 19.30 15.19 11.06
C GLU A 385 18.67 16.40 10.37
N VAL A 386 19.46 17.09 9.55
CA VAL A 386 19.03 18.16 8.66
C VAL A 386 18.96 17.59 7.24
N VAL A 387 17.76 17.50 6.70
CA VAL A 387 17.50 16.99 5.34
C VAL A 387 17.43 18.18 4.40
N LEU A 388 18.30 18.21 3.41
CA LEU A 388 18.35 19.23 2.38
C LEU A 388 17.41 18.89 1.21
N ASP A 389 16.86 19.90 0.54
CA ASP A 389 16.04 19.72 -0.68
C ASP A 389 16.88 19.55 -1.96
N PHE A 390 18.21 19.70 -1.84
CA PHE A 390 19.18 19.49 -2.92
C PHE A 390 20.29 18.52 -2.46
N LEU A 391 20.96 17.89 -3.43
CA LEU A 391 22.16 17.10 -3.18
C LEU A 391 23.41 18.00 -3.32
N PRO A 392 24.11 18.34 -2.23
CA PRO A 392 25.25 19.25 -2.33
C PRO A 392 26.40 18.63 -3.11
N ALA A 393 26.95 19.39 -4.05
CA ALA A 393 28.16 19.01 -4.77
C ALA A 393 29.42 19.29 -3.93
N LYS A 394 29.40 20.37 -3.15
CA LYS A 394 30.50 20.79 -2.27
C LYS A 394 29.97 21.12 -0.87
N GLU A 395 30.80 20.94 0.15
CA GLU A 395 30.43 21.24 1.54
C GLU A 395 30.12 22.72 1.76
N SER A 396 30.84 23.61 1.08
CA SER A 396 30.67 25.06 1.16
C SER A 396 29.25 25.56 0.85
N GLU A 397 28.46 24.80 0.09
CA GLU A 397 27.09 25.18 -0.32
C GLU A 397 26.11 25.24 0.87
N TRP A 398 26.33 24.44 1.91
CA TRP A 398 25.44 24.35 3.07
C TRP A 398 26.16 24.63 4.40
N LEU A 399 27.43 24.25 4.51
CA LEU A 399 28.23 24.32 5.73
C LEU A 399 28.28 25.74 6.31
N GLY A 400 28.62 26.73 5.47
CA GLY A 400 28.72 28.13 5.89
C GLY A 400 27.39 28.74 6.30
N THR A 401 26.27 28.23 5.78
CA THR A 401 24.93 28.72 6.14
C THR A 401 24.46 28.11 7.46
N LEU A 402 24.59 26.80 7.64
CA LEU A 402 24.24 26.16 8.92
C LEU A 402 25.12 26.68 10.07
N SER A 403 26.42 26.84 9.84
CA SER A 403 27.37 27.34 10.85
C SER A 403 27.07 28.79 11.28
N ARG A 404 26.50 29.62 10.40
CA ARG A 404 26.08 30.99 10.77
C ARG A 404 24.82 31.00 11.62
N VAL A 405 23.92 30.06 11.38
CA VAL A 405 22.60 30.01 12.03
C VAL A 405 22.68 29.35 13.40
N VAL A 406 23.54 28.34 13.55
CA VAL A 406 23.81 27.67 14.82
C VAL A 406 25.32 27.58 15.04
N PRO A 407 25.99 28.67 15.45
CA PRO A 407 27.46 28.74 15.55
C PRO A 407 28.10 27.76 16.52
N ARG A 408 27.34 27.26 17.50
CA ARG A 408 27.80 26.25 18.46
C ARG A 408 27.51 24.82 18.02
N SER A 409 26.91 24.62 16.85
CA SER A 409 26.66 23.27 16.35
C SER A 409 27.95 22.61 15.87
N ALA A 410 28.10 21.33 16.18
CA ALA A 410 29.16 20.50 15.62
C ALA A 410 28.58 19.68 14.47
N ILE A 411 29.20 19.75 13.30
CA ILE A 411 28.79 18.93 12.16
C ILE A 411 29.52 17.60 12.25
N GLU A 412 28.77 16.51 12.39
CA GLU A 412 29.35 15.16 12.51
C GLU A 412 29.66 14.59 11.13
N GLY A 413 28.80 14.81 10.13
CA GLY A 413 29.02 14.34 8.78
C GLY A 413 27.80 14.47 7.87
N ARG A 414 27.91 13.94 6.66
CA ARG A 414 26.85 13.97 5.64
C ARG A 414 26.74 12.63 4.94
N LEU A 415 25.51 12.21 4.66
CA LEU A 415 25.16 11.12 3.77
C LEU A 415 24.15 11.62 2.74
N GLY A 416 24.61 11.86 1.51
CA GLY A 416 23.77 12.44 0.45
C GLY A 416 23.18 13.80 0.84
N GLN A 417 21.86 13.86 1.00
CA GLN A 417 21.10 15.05 1.41
C GLN A 417 20.90 15.18 2.93
N VAL A 418 21.32 14.18 3.71
CA VAL A 418 21.17 14.17 5.16
C VAL A 418 22.46 14.62 5.80
N VAL A 419 22.40 15.74 6.51
CA VAL A 419 23.50 16.27 7.32
C VAL A 419 23.22 15.95 8.79
N LEU A 420 24.19 15.39 9.49
CA LEU A 420 24.12 15.18 10.92
C LEU A 420 24.84 16.29 11.65
N ILE A 421 24.15 16.91 12.60
CA ILE A 421 24.70 17.95 13.46
C ILE A 421 24.40 17.64 14.94
N ARG A 422 25.27 18.09 15.85
CA ARG A 422 24.95 18.23 17.27
C ARG A 422 24.48 19.65 17.52
N ALA A 423 23.23 19.80 17.96
CA ALA A 423 22.63 21.08 18.27
C ALA A 423 21.55 20.92 19.33
N LYS A 424 21.06 22.04 19.87
CA LYS A 424 19.93 22.03 20.80
C LYS A 424 18.62 21.95 20.01
N PRO A 425 17.62 21.17 20.44
CA PRO A 425 16.30 21.19 19.82
C PRO A 425 15.71 22.59 19.73
N ALA A 426 15.97 23.46 20.72
CA ALA A 426 15.54 24.86 20.71
C ALA A 426 16.02 25.65 19.47
N ASP A 427 17.14 25.25 18.84
CA ASP A 427 17.64 25.87 17.61
C ASP A 427 17.01 25.31 16.32
N ALA A 428 16.16 24.29 16.40
CA ALA A 428 15.58 23.61 15.24
C ALA A 428 14.75 24.53 14.34
N LEU A 429 14.03 25.51 14.89
CA LEU A 429 13.30 26.49 14.09
C LEU A 429 14.23 27.38 13.26
N LYS A 430 15.38 27.76 13.82
CA LYS A 430 16.39 28.55 13.09
C LYS A 430 16.97 27.73 11.95
N ILE A 431 17.28 26.46 12.20
CA ILE A 431 17.76 25.52 11.18
C ILE A 431 16.71 25.31 10.08
N ALA A 432 15.45 25.08 10.46
CA ALA A 432 14.35 24.90 9.52
C ALA A 432 14.08 26.14 8.65
N ALA A 433 14.37 27.34 9.17
CA ALA A 433 14.23 28.59 8.43
C ALA A 433 15.30 28.77 7.33
N VAL A 434 16.37 27.97 7.33
CA VAL A 434 17.41 28.02 6.29
C VAL A 434 16.83 27.60 4.94
N ALA A 435 17.10 28.42 3.91
CA ALA A 435 16.78 28.09 2.53
C ALA A 435 17.52 26.81 2.11
N GLY A 436 16.82 25.89 1.46
CA GLY A 436 17.36 24.58 1.10
C GLY A 436 17.21 23.50 2.17
N VAL A 437 16.77 23.82 3.40
CA VAL A 437 16.40 22.81 4.39
C VAL A 437 14.98 22.35 4.15
N HIS A 438 14.82 21.07 3.84
CA HIS A 438 13.54 20.40 3.65
C HIS A 438 12.91 19.97 4.98
N ASN A 439 13.70 19.35 5.86
CA ASN A 439 13.21 18.80 7.12
C ASN A 439 14.31 18.83 8.21
N VAL A 440 13.92 19.01 9.47
CA VAL A 440 14.78 18.82 10.64
C VAL A 440 14.14 17.80 11.58
N ARG A 441 14.89 16.77 11.96
CA ARG A 441 14.38 15.68 12.78
C ARG A 441 15.40 15.12 13.75
N LEU A 442 14.92 14.37 14.74
CA LEU A 442 15.79 13.49 15.53
C LEU A 442 16.28 12.33 14.64
N PRO A 443 17.53 11.84 14.83
CA PRO A 443 18.07 10.73 14.07
C PRO A 443 17.20 9.50 14.13
N ARG A 444 17.07 8.80 13.00
CA ARG A 444 16.36 7.53 12.95
C ARG A 444 17.36 6.39 13.05
N PRO A 445 17.38 5.63 14.15
CA PRO A 445 18.30 4.50 14.25
C PRO A 445 17.98 3.48 13.16
N ALA A 446 19.00 3.03 12.44
CA ALA A 446 18.91 1.86 11.58
C ALA A 446 18.50 0.65 12.43
N LEU A 447 17.46 -0.06 11.99
CA LEU A 447 17.03 -1.30 12.61
C LEU A 447 17.88 -2.46 12.06
N PRO A 448 18.30 -3.43 12.89
CA PRO A 448 18.97 -4.62 12.41
C PRO A 448 18.10 -5.36 11.39
N GLY A 449 18.68 -5.69 10.24
CA GLY A 449 18.01 -6.52 9.21
C GLY A 449 17.98 -8.01 9.56
N VAL A 450 18.62 -8.41 10.66
CA VAL A 450 18.63 -9.81 11.13
C VAL A 450 17.26 -10.12 11.75
N LEU A 451 16.43 -10.85 11.01
CA LEU A 451 15.24 -11.48 11.56
C LEU A 451 15.70 -12.60 12.50
N THR A 452 15.71 -12.35 13.79
CA THR A 452 15.89 -13.41 14.80
C THR A 452 14.61 -14.24 14.85
N PHE A 453 14.58 -15.35 14.12
CA PHE A 453 13.57 -16.38 14.34
C PHE A 453 13.83 -17.02 15.71
N ALA A 454 12.79 -17.17 16.51
CA ALA A 454 12.89 -17.82 17.81
C ALA A 454 13.41 -19.26 17.64
N GLN A 455 14.58 -19.54 18.23
CA GLN A 455 15.14 -20.88 18.41
C GLN A 455 15.01 -21.84 17.21
N GLU A 456 15.68 -21.58 16.09
CA GLU A 456 15.99 -22.67 15.18
C GLU A 456 17.29 -23.35 15.62
N SER A 457 17.16 -24.39 16.44
CA SER A 457 18.19 -25.43 16.60
C SER A 457 18.29 -26.24 15.30
N GLY A 458 18.76 -25.59 14.23
CA GLY A 458 18.95 -26.20 12.92
C GLY A 458 20.38 -26.67 12.74
N ASP A 459 20.56 -27.83 12.10
CA ASP A 459 21.88 -28.25 11.65
C ASP A 459 22.39 -27.32 10.53
N SER A 460 23.47 -26.60 10.83
CA SER A 460 24.16 -25.71 9.91
C SER A 460 24.50 -26.36 8.56
N GLN A 461 24.78 -27.66 8.52
CA GLN A 461 25.07 -28.38 7.29
C GLN A 461 23.85 -28.45 6.35
N VAL A 462 22.65 -28.64 6.90
CA VAL A 462 21.40 -28.70 6.12
C VAL A 462 21.13 -27.36 5.44
N ILE A 463 21.40 -26.24 6.11
CA ILE A 463 21.26 -24.90 5.54
C ILE A 463 22.27 -24.70 4.41
N LEU A 464 23.54 -25.07 4.62
CA LEU A 464 24.57 -24.97 3.58
C LEU A 464 24.25 -25.81 2.34
N GLN A 465 23.69 -27.01 2.52
CA GLN A 465 23.25 -27.87 1.43
C GLN A 465 22.08 -27.27 0.65
N LYS A 466 21.07 -26.73 1.34
CA LYS A 466 19.92 -26.07 0.69
C LYS A 466 20.34 -24.86 -0.14
N LEU A 467 21.36 -24.12 0.31
CA LEU A 467 21.92 -22.98 -0.43
C LEU A 467 22.96 -23.39 -1.49
N GLY A 468 23.32 -24.68 -1.58
CA GLY A 468 24.35 -25.20 -2.50
C GLY A 468 25.78 -24.77 -2.16
N ILE A 469 26.02 -24.18 -0.98
CA ILE A 469 27.34 -23.73 -0.52
C ILE A 469 28.24 -24.93 -0.21
N ASP A 470 27.66 -26.06 0.22
CA ASP A 470 28.38 -27.32 0.45
C ASP A 470 29.17 -27.79 -0.79
N ARG A 471 28.63 -27.57 -2.00
CA ARG A 471 29.29 -27.91 -3.27
C ARG A 471 30.53 -27.06 -3.49
N LEU A 472 30.46 -25.77 -3.16
CA LEU A 472 31.60 -24.86 -3.23
C LEU A 472 32.69 -25.27 -2.24
N HIS A 473 32.32 -25.64 -1.02
CA HIS A 473 33.26 -26.13 -0.02
C HIS A 473 33.97 -27.40 -0.46
N ARG A 474 33.24 -28.37 -1.02
CA ARG A 474 33.81 -29.61 -1.58
C ARG A 474 34.75 -29.36 -2.75
N ALA A 475 34.50 -28.31 -3.54
CA ALA A 475 35.39 -27.84 -4.60
C ALA A 475 36.60 -27.03 -4.07
N GLY A 476 36.79 -26.97 -2.75
CA GLY A 476 37.88 -26.22 -2.12
C GLY A 476 37.68 -24.70 -2.13
N ARG A 477 36.52 -24.19 -2.51
CA ARG A 477 36.20 -22.75 -2.53
C ARG A 477 35.55 -22.36 -1.20
N ARG A 478 36.37 -21.95 -0.24
CA ARG A 478 35.95 -21.71 1.16
C ARG A 478 36.18 -20.27 1.63
N GLY A 479 36.42 -19.35 0.69
CA GLY A 479 36.65 -17.93 0.97
C GLY A 479 38.13 -17.53 1.02
N GLN A 480 39.04 -18.36 0.50
CA GLN A 480 40.47 -18.04 0.53
C GLN A 480 40.76 -16.73 -0.18
N LYS A 481 41.63 -15.90 0.43
CA LYS A 481 42.03 -14.57 -0.07
C LYS A 481 40.88 -13.57 -0.19
N ILE A 482 39.70 -13.87 0.38
CA ILE A 482 38.58 -12.94 0.46
C ILE A 482 38.60 -12.28 1.83
N LYS A 483 38.40 -10.97 1.86
CA LYS A 483 38.15 -10.20 3.08
C LYS A 483 36.68 -9.81 3.12
N VAL A 484 36.00 -10.09 4.22
CA VAL A 484 34.60 -9.75 4.42
C VAL A 484 34.50 -8.80 5.59
N ALA A 485 33.89 -7.63 5.36
CA ALA A 485 33.52 -6.71 6.43
C ALA A 485 32.05 -6.93 6.79
N VAL A 486 31.77 -7.22 8.06
CA VAL A 486 30.41 -7.29 8.62
C VAL A 486 30.16 -5.98 9.35
N ILE A 487 29.17 -5.22 8.91
CA ILE A 487 28.84 -3.91 9.48
C ILE A 487 27.53 -4.02 10.23
N ASP A 488 27.57 -3.74 11.53
CA ASP A 488 26.40 -3.82 12.41
C ASP A 488 26.58 -2.87 13.60
N SER A 489 25.54 -2.72 14.42
CA SER A 489 25.59 -1.92 15.65
C SER A 489 25.89 -2.76 16.89
N ASP A 490 25.69 -4.08 16.80
CA ASP A 490 25.72 -4.97 17.95
C ASP A 490 26.52 -6.24 17.69
N PHE A 491 27.73 -6.29 18.25
CA PHE A 491 28.60 -7.46 18.19
C PHE A 491 28.78 -8.12 19.56
N ARG A 492 27.80 -8.03 20.47
CA ARG A 492 27.92 -8.74 21.76
C ARG A 492 28.21 -10.23 21.57
N GLY A 493 29.13 -10.74 22.38
CA GLY A 493 29.53 -12.14 22.38
C GLY A 493 30.45 -12.55 21.21
N TRP A 494 30.94 -11.62 20.39
CA TRP A 494 31.85 -11.95 19.28
C TRP A 494 33.17 -12.58 19.72
N ASP A 495 33.64 -12.24 20.93
CA ASP A 495 34.88 -12.69 21.57
C ASP A 495 34.70 -13.96 22.43
N THR A 496 33.46 -14.31 22.77
CA THR A 496 33.15 -15.37 23.74
C THR A 496 33.16 -16.82 23.19
N GLY A 497 33.59 -17.07 21.95
CA GLY A 497 33.54 -18.43 21.39
C GLY A 497 34.46 -18.73 20.21
N LYS A 498 34.76 -20.02 19.99
CA LYS A 498 35.53 -20.55 18.83
C LYS A 498 34.72 -20.57 17.52
N THR A 499 33.64 -19.78 17.43
CA THR A 499 32.69 -19.84 16.30
C THR A 499 33.05 -18.92 15.14
N LEU A 500 33.98 -17.97 15.34
CA LEU A 500 34.50 -17.09 14.30
C LEU A 500 35.94 -17.49 13.94
N PRO A 501 36.43 -17.20 12.72
CA PRO A 501 37.81 -17.47 12.34
C PRO A 501 38.79 -16.79 13.29
N ALA A 502 39.92 -17.44 13.62
CA ALA A 502 40.90 -16.93 14.59
C ALA A 502 41.49 -15.55 14.20
N GLY A 503 41.48 -15.21 12.91
CA GLY A 503 41.93 -13.90 12.41
C GLY A 503 40.87 -12.80 12.46
N THR A 504 39.70 -13.03 13.04
CA THR A 504 38.62 -12.04 13.10
C THR A 504 39.05 -10.82 13.91
N ARG A 505 38.84 -9.62 13.37
CA ARG A 505 39.15 -8.34 14.03
C ARG A 505 37.90 -7.50 14.21
N MET A 506 37.86 -6.70 15.26
CA MET A 506 36.84 -5.68 15.48
C MET A 506 37.42 -4.29 15.23
N LEU A 507 36.72 -3.49 14.44
CA LEU A 507 36.92 -2.06 14.27
C LEU A 507 35.67 -1.35 14.80
N ASP A 508 35.79 -0.74 15.97
CA ASP A 508 34.67 -0.01 16.58
C ASP A 508 34.75 1.48 16.20
N LEU A 509 33.94 1.89 15.22
CA LEU A 509 33.88 3.26 14.74
C LEU A 509 32.96 4.15 15.60
N THR A 510 32.38 3.62 16.68
CA THR A 510 31.69 4.47 17.66
C THR A 510 32.67 5.35 18.45
N ILE A 511 33.95 4.98 18.48
CA ILE A 511 35.03 5.73 19.13
C ILE A 511 35.19 7.16 18.58
N GLU A 512 35.06 7.32 17.26
CA GLU A 512 35.24 8.60 16.55
C GLU A 512 34.16 9.64 16.91
N ARG A 513 33.15 9.22 17.67
CA ARG A 513 31.97 10.03 18.00
C ARG A 513 32.02 10.60 19.40
N ASN A 514 32.85 10.03 20.25
CA ASN A 514 32.99 10.47 21.62
C ASN A 514 34.22 11.37 21.74
N THR A 515 34.07 12.49 22.42
CA THR A 515 35.14 13.47 22.62
C THR A 515 36.30 12.92 23.45
N ASP A 516 36.06 11.86 24.22
CA ASP A 516 37.07 11.14 25.01
C ASP A 516 37.71 9.97 24.24
N LEU A 517 37.35 9.78 22.97
CA LEU A 517 37.80 8.70 22.11
C LEU A 517 37.63 7.33 22.78
N GLN A 518 36.51 7.13 23.49
CA GLN A 518 36.12 5.82 24.01
C GLN A 518 35.03 5.20 23.13
N PRO A 519 35.06 3.87 22.88
CA PRO A 519 33.95 3.18 22.25
C PRO A 519 32.65 3.32 23.05
N GLU A 520 31.51 3.40 22.37
CA GLU A 520 30.22 3.37 23.05
C GLU A 520 30.00 2.01 23.72
N PRO A 521 29.36 1.95 24.89
CA PRO A 521 29.02 0.67 25.52
C PRO A 521 28.20 -0.19 24.55
N PRO A 522 28.38 -1.52 24.53
CA PRO A 522 27.55 -2.39 23.72
C PRO A 522 26.07 -2.19 24.08
N PRO A 523 25.14 -2.33 23.12
CA PRO A 523 23.72 -2.19 23.40
C PRO A 523 23.26 -3.20 24.46
N GLY A 524 22.28 -2.83 25.29
CA GLY A 524 21.76 -3.70 26.36
C GLY A 524 21.02 -4.94 25.82
N GLY A 525 20.88 -5.99 26.64
CA GLY A 525 20.14 -7.23 26.33
C GLY A 525 20.93 -8.53 26.56
N ALA A 526 20.24 -9.67 26.46
CA ALA A 526 20.82 -10.99 26.67
C ALA A 526 21.21 -11.67 25.34
N GLY A 527 22.29 -12.46 25.36
CA GLY A 527 22.72 -13.28 24.22
C GLY A 527 23.69 -12.61 23.25
N GLN A 528 23.80 -13.18 22.04
CA GLN A 528 24.67 -12.67 20.98
C GLN A 528 23.99 -11.53 20.23
N GLY A 529 24.78 -10.52 19.86
CA GLY A 529 24.31 -9.40 19.05
C GLY A 529 23.99 -9.79 17.60
N SER A 530 23.18 -8.98 16.92
CA SER A 530 22.81 -9.18 15.50
C SER A 530 24.03 -9.31 14.59
N GLY A 531 25.03 -8.45 14.79
CA GLY A 531 26.28 -8.47 14.04
C GLY A 531 27.09 -9.75 14.29
N THR A 532 27.10 -10.26 15.53
CA THR A 532 27.75 -11.54 15.86
C THR A 532 27.06 -12.70 15.15
N LEU A 533 25.73 -12.72 15.11
CA LEU A 533 24.98 -13.76 14.39
C LEU A 533 25.25 -13.72 12.88
N LEU A 534 25.27 -12.51 12.30
CA LEU A 534 25.60 -12.31 10.88
C LEU A 534 27.04 -12.75 10.58
N ALA A 535 27.99 -12.39 11.44
CA ALA A 535 29.39 -12.80 11.34
C ALA A 535 29.55 -14.32 11.38
N ARG A 536 28.77 -15.01 12.23
CA ARG A 536 28.75 -16.49 12.27
C ARG A 536 28.19 -17.10 11.00
N ALA A 537 27.14 -16.50 10.42
CA ALA A 537 26.61 -16.96 9.14
C ALA A 537 27.66 -16.82 8.01
N VAL A 538 28.40 -15.70 7.99
CA VAL A 538 29.53 -15.50 7.06
C VAL A 538 30.62 -16.54 7.29
N ALA A 539 31.04 -16.75 8.55
CA ALA A 539 32.07 -17.73 8.91
C ALA A 539 31.67 -19.16 8.53
N LEU A 540 30.38 -19.50 8.64
CA LEU A 540 29.86 -20.79 8.20
C LEU A 540 29.92 -20.94 6.67
N ALA A 541 29.56 -19.89 5.92
CA ALA A 541 29.56 -19.89 4.46
C ALA A 541 30.98 -19.79 3.84
N ALA A 542 31.90 -19.09 4.49
CA ALA A 542 33.24 -18.81 4.02
C ALA A 542 34.27 -18.94 5.17
N PRO A 543 34.54 -20.16 5.65
CA PRO A 543 35.35 -20.38 6.86
C PRO A 543 36.83 -19.98 6.74
N GLU A 544 37.34 -19.80 5.51
CA GLU A 544 38.73 -19.39 5.25
C GLU A 544 38.84 -17.91 4.82
N ALA A 545 37.75 -17.14 4.93
CA ALA A 545 37.78 -15.70 4.72
C ALA A 545 38.35 -14.94 5.92
N GLU A 546 39.02 -13.81 5.65
CA GLU A 546 39.43 -12.85 6.67
C GLU A 546 38.22 -12.00 7.05
N LEU A 547 37.83 -12.02 8.33
CA LEU A 547 36.62 -11.36 8.80
C LEU A 547 36.96 -10.08 9.58
N LEU A 548 36.41 -8.95 9.15
CA LEU A 548 36.47 -7.68 9.87
C LEU A 548 35.06 -7.32 10.35
N LEU A 549 34.88 -7.20 11.65
CA LEU A 549 33.67 -6.71 12.26
C LEU A 549 33.78 -5.19 12.38
N VAL A 550 32.79 -4.45 11.91
CA VAL A 550 32.81 -2.99 11.88
C VAL A 550 31.59 -2.49 12.63
N ARG A 551 31.80 -1.99 13.85
CA ARG A 551 30.73 -1.48 14.68
C ARG A 551 30.48 0.00 14.40
N ILE A 552 29.23 0.35 14.10
CA ILE A 552 28.78 1.72 13.85
C ILE A 552 27.54 2.03 14.70
N ASP A 553 27.35 3.29 15.10
CA ASP A 553 26.07 3.69 15.72
C ASP A 553 24.97 3.66 14.65
N PRO A 554 23.83 2.99 14.91
CA PRO A 554 22.69 2.96 13.98
C PRO A 554 22.13 4.35 13.63
N GLN A 555 22.40 5.39 14.43
CA GLN A 555 22.02 6.77 14.21
C GLN A 555 23.06 7.61 13.44
N ALA A 556 24.21 7.04 13.06
CA ALA A 556 25.30 7.75 12.38
C ALA A 556 25.63 7.15 11.00
N PRO A 557 24.69 7.15 10.05
CA PRO A 557 24.88 6.48 8.76
C PRO A 557 25.98 7.11 7.88
N HIS A 558 26.43 8.34 8.17
CA HIS A 558 27.58 8.95 7.48
C HIS A 558 28.91 8.21 7.74
N VAL A 559 29.05 7.56 8.90
CA VAL A 559 30.24 6.76 9.25
C VAL A 559 30.38 5.56 8.31
N LEU A 560 29.26 4.98 7.86
CA LEU A 560 29.25 3.93 6.85
C LEU A 560 29.83 4.42 5.52
N GLU A 561 29.44 5.62 5.06
CA GLU A 561 29.99 6.18 3.82
C GLU A 561 31.50 6.43 3.93
N MET A 562 31.97 6.97 5.07
CA MET A 562 33.40 7.13 5.33
C MET A 562 34.15 5.80 5.27
N PHE A 563 33.62 4.77 5.92
CA PHE A 563 34.20 3.42 5.89
C PHE A 563 34.26 2.88 4.46
N LEU A 564 33.17 2.97 3.70
CA LEU A 564 33.11 2.49 2.31
C LEU A 564 34.08 3.25 1.40
N ARG A 565 34.24 4.57 1.55
CA ARG A 565 35.24 5.35 0.82
C ARG A 565 36.66 4.88 1.13
N ARG A 566 36.98 4.62 2.42
CA ARG A 566 38.28 4.06 2.81
C ARG A 566 38.50 2.68 2.17
N CYS A 567 37.50 1.81 2.14
CA CYS A 567 37.59 0.52 1.45
C CYS A 567 37.84 0.65 -0.05
N GLN A 568 37.37 1.73 -0.68
CA GLN A 568 37.59 2.03 -2.09
C GLN A 568 38.91 2.79 -2.37
N GLY A 569 39.71 3.09 -1.34
CA GLY A 569 40.93 3.88 -1.48
C GLY A 569 40.69 5.35 -1.84
N LYS A 570 39.48 5.87 -1.59
CA LYS A 570 39.13 7.28 -1.83
C LYS A 570 39.33 8.07 -0.53
N TYR A 571 40.24 9.04 -0.56
CA TYR A 571 40.44 10.08 0.47
C TYR A 571 40.11 11.44 -0.10
#